data_AF-A0AAD6EJ19-F1
#
_entry.id   AF-A0AAD6EJ19-F1
#
_cell.length_a   1.000
_cell.length_b   1.000
_cell.length_c   1.000
_cell.angle_alpha   90.00
_cell.angle_beta   90.00
_cell.angle_gamma   90.00
#
_symmetry.space_group_name_H-M   'P 1'
#
loop_
_entity.id
_entity.type
_entity.pdbx_description
1 polymer ?
#
loop_
_entity_poly.entity_id
_entity_poly.type
_entity_poly.pdbx_seq_one_letter_code
_entity_poly.pdbx_strand_id
1 'polypeptide(L)'
;MEILASTLELFNSSTLTILVISLITLGAIILRTSKPHAKLSATIPSPVALPIIGHLHLLGRLPHQSLHRIALRHGPLIRVRLGGIDYLALNSPSTVKSFLKNNELAFSNRPSSTTILRLTYNGSDMSFTPYSPHWVFMRKLTMTQLLGGKTIDKLHFIRKEEVKRLLRIFYDKSRKGEKVNMSKELINLASSIISRMSVGRQWAGKDDELVELKKVVNELEEVMGMFDLRDHVWVFKQFGKLGFDFQGIDSKAVEVKRWYDRMVERILREKEVERQKLSGNEDGGEGMAPKGILDLLMDVYDDENAEKKLTRENLKSYILNVLAAATSTTAITIEWALAEVMNHPSVLKKLLTELDTVVGKDRLIDESDLPRLPYLHAVIKETLRLHCPVPIIARISSEDCTIDGHFVPAGTRILVNSWAVCRDPESWKNPLEFDPERFSGDDNMNEIDYKGQHFQLLPFGSGRRMCPGVSLAQLVIKGGFAALVQCFDWPSDENSVDMTEGPGITLTRAATLVLTPKPRLNKLLSTM
;
A
#
# COMPACT_ATOMS: atom_id res chain seq x y z
N MET A 1 4.20 -2.76 49.38
CA MET A 1 3.54 -1.46 49.63
C MET A 1 4.47 -0.42 50.26
N GLU A 2 5.58 -0.80 50.91
CA GLU A 2 6.50 0.15 51.55
C GLU A 2 7.42 0.93 50.58
N ILE A 3 7.70 0.41 49.39
CA ILE A 3 8.54 1.10 48.38
C ILE A 3 7.77 2.21 47.62
N LEU A 4 6.44 2.09 47.54
CA LEU A 4 5.56 3.13 46.99
C LEU A 4 5.28 4.24 48.00
N ALA A 5 5.30 3.95 49.31
CA ALA A 5 5.15 4.95 50.36
C ALA A 5 6.42 5.83 50.50
N SER A 6 7.61 5.24 50.43
CA SER A 6 8.88 5.97 50.57
C SER A 6 9.24 6.83 49.35
N THR A 7 8.69 6.52 48.17
CA THR A 7 8.85 7.36 46.96
C THR A 7 7.88 8.55 46.94
N LEU A 8 6.79 8.50 47.71
CA LEU A 8 5.84 9.60 47.88
C LEU A 8 6.27 10.62 48.96
N GLU A 9 7.07 10.21 49.96
CA GLU A 9 7.64 11.12 50.97
C GLU A 9 8.81 11.99 50.46
N LEU A 10 9.37 11.68 49.29
CA LEU A 10 10.44 12.45 48.64
C LEU A 10 9.94 13.66 47.83
N PHE A 11 8.62 13.83 47.68
CA PHE A 11 8.04 15.03 47.07
C PHE A 11 7.57 15.99 48.17
N ASN A 12 8.42 16.97 48.52
CA ASN A 12 8.02 18.12 49.33
C ASN A 12 6.71 18.74 48.78
N SER A 13 5.83 19.23 49.65
CA SER A 13 4.60 19.95 49.27
C SER A 13 4.85 21.03 48.19
N SER A 14 6.03 21.64 48.22
CA SER A 14 6.56 22.61 47.25
C SER A 14 6.80 22.02 45.85
N THR A 15 7.32 20.80 45.72
CA THR A 15 7.55 20.17 44.40
C THR A 15 6.25 19.70 43.77
N LEU A 16 5.30 19.22 44.57
CA LEU A 16 3.96 18.87 44.09
C LEU A 16 3.17 20.12 43.63
N THR A 17 3.25 21.22 44.37
CA THR A 17 2.62 22.49 43.96
C THR A 17 3.27 23.08 42.70
N ILE A 18 4.60 23.03 42.55
CA ILE A 18 5.29 23.43 41.32
C ILE A 18 4.87 22.54 40.15
N LEU A 19 4.72 21.22 40.36
CA LEU A 19 4.23 20.30 39.32
C LEU A 19 2.79 20.64 38.91
N VAL A 20 1.91 20.92 39.86
CA VAL A 20 0.51 21.29 39.58
C VAL A 20 0.44 22.64 38.86
N ILE A 21 1.19 23.65 39.29
CA ILE A 21 1.23 24.97 38.64
C ILE A 21 1.84 24.86 37.23
N SER A 22 2.90 24.06 37.05
CA SER A 22 3.49 23.83 35.72
C SER A 22 2.53 23.07 34.80
N LEU A 23 1.75 22.10 35.31
CA LEU A 23 0.71 21.42 34.53
C LEU A 23 -0.47 22.35 34.17
N ILE A 24 -0.90 23.21 35.09
CA ILE A 24 -1.97 24.20 34.85
C ILE A 24 -1.51 25.26 33.84
N THR A 25 -0.31 25.80 33.99
CA THR A 25 0.25 26.79 33.07
C THR A 25 0.50 26.19 31.69
N LEU A 26 1.02 24.95 31.63
CA LEU A 26 1.14 24.20 30.38
C LEU A 26 -0.24 23.98 29.74
N GLY A 27 -1.26 23.60 30.51
CA GLY A 27 -2.65 23.47 30.06
C GLY A 27 -3.23 24.78 29.51
N ALA A 28 -2.98 25.90 30.20
CA ALA A 28 -3.42 27.23 29.77
C ALA A 28 -2.70 27.71 28.49
N ILE A 29 -1.40 27.43 28.37
CA ILE A 29 -0.62 27.72 27.16
C ILE A 29 -1.12 26.87 25.99
N ILE A 30 -1.41 25.58 26.22
CA ILE A 30 -1.99 24.68 25.21
C ILE A 30 -3.34 25.25 24.72
N LEU A 31 -4.22 25.65 25.64
CA LEU A 31 -5.54 26.19 25.30
C LEU A 31 -5.47 27.53 24.56
N ARG A 32 -4.50 28.39 24.90
CA ARG A 32 -4.37 29.74 24.33
C ARG A 32 -3.66 29.77 22.98
N THR A 33 -2.79 28.80 22.70
CA THR A 33 -2.01 28.71 21.46
C THR A 33 -2.62 27.77 20.42
N SER A 34 -3.58 26.94 20.81
CA SER A 34 -4.38 26.14 19.88
C SER A 34 -5.36 27.06 19.15
N LYS A 35 -5.17 27.26 17.84
CA LYS A 35 -6.09 28.06 17.02
C LYS A 35 -7.48 27.40 17.04
N PRO A 36 -8.57 28.16 17.23
CA PRO A 36 -9.91 27.62 17.07
C PRO A 36 -10.10 27.25 15.60
N HIS A 37 -10.12 25.95 15.30
CA HIS A 37 -10.56 25.46 14.00
C HIS A 37 -12.10 25.52 13.94
N ALA A 38 -12.64 25.76 12.73
CA ALA A 38 -14.06 25.60 12.47
C ALA A 38 -14.49 24.22 12.98
N LYS A 39 -15.56 24.18 13.79
CA LYS A 39 -15.95 22.97 14.49
C LYS A 39 -16.68 22.05 13.53
N LEU A 40 -16.12 20.85 13.34
CA LEU A 40 -16.80 19.72 12.72
C LEU A 40 -18.15 19.47 13.44
N SER A 41 -19.18 19.10 12.68
CA SER A 41 -20.53 18.93 13.21
C SER A 41 -20.56 18.09 14.50
N ALA A 42 -21.19 18.63 15.55
CA ALA A 42 -21.34 17.96 16.84
C ALA A 42 -22.28 16.74 16.78
N THR A 43 -23.07 16.63 15.70
CA THR A 43 -24.01 15.53 15.47
C THR A 43 -23.34 14.23 15.06
N ILE A 44 -22.06 14.25 14.65
CA ILE A 44 -21.34 13.03 14.28
C ILE A 44 -20.98 12.26 15.55
N PRO A 45 -21.37 10.98 15.67
CA PRO A 45 -21.06 10.13 16.82
C PRO A 45 -19.56 10.08 17.10
N SER A 46 -19.19 10.21 18.37
CA SER A 46 -17.79 10.21 18.80
C SER A 46 -17.70 9.52 20.16
N PRO A 47 -16.77 8.56 20.34
CA PRO A 47 -16.51 7.99 21.66
C PRO A 47 -15.91 9.05 22.60
N VAL A 48 -15.69 8.68 23.85
CA VAL A 48 -15.09 9.59 24.85
C VAL A 48 -13.62 9.84 24.50
N ALA A 49 -13.26 11.11 24.35
CA ALA A 49 -11.89 11.55 24.08
C ALA A 49 -11.18 11.92 25.37
N LEU A 50 -9.93 11.47 25.55
CA LEU A 50 -9.08 11.92 26.65
C LEU A 50 -8.39 13.25 26.30
N PRO A 51 -8.07 14.11 27.28
CA PRO A 51 -7.28 15.31 27.05
C PRO A 51 -5.94 14.97 26.37
N ILE A 52 -5.46 15.86 25.49
CA ILE A 52 -4.16 15.79 24.79
C ILE A 52 -4.03 14.66 23.75
N ILE A 53 -4.33 13.41 24.11
CA ILE A 53 -4.15 12.23 23.27
C ILE A 53 -5.40 11.86 22.44
N GLY A 54 -6.57 12.39 22.80
CA GLY A 54 -7.83 12.07 22.15
C GLY A 54 -8.20 10.59 22.32
N HIS A 55 -8.34 9.90 21.19
CA HIS A 55 -8.79 8.51 21.08
C HIS A 55 -7.64 7.52 20.82
N LEU A 56 -6.38 7.95 20.94
CA LEU A 56 -5.23 7.04 20.76
C LEU A 56 -5.30 5.82 21.69
N HIS A 57 -5.87 5.98 22.88
CA HIS A 57 -6.10 4.89 23.85
C HIS A 57 -7.10 3.81 23.37
N LEU A 58 -7.92 4.10 22.36
CA LEU A 58 -8.87 3.15 21.76
C LEU A 58 -8.29 2.43 20.54
N LEU A 59 -7.17 2.90 20.00
CA LEU A 59 -6.51 2.29 18.85
C LEU A 59 -5.50 1.26 19.33
N GLY A 60 -5.76 -0.01 18.99
CA GLY A 60 -4.81 -1.09 19.22
C GLY A 60 -3.72 -1.16 18.16
N ARG A 61 -2.96 -2.26 18.15
CA ARG A 61 -1.91 -2.55 17.14
C ARG A 61 -2.44 -2.59 15.71
N LEU A 62 -3.75 -2.86 15.54
CA LEU A 62 -4.47 -2.90 14.27
C LEU A 62 -5.54 -1.77 14.26
N PRO A 63 -5.21 -0.59 13.72
CA PRO A 63 -6.12 0.56 13.73
C PRO A 63 -7.41 0.30 12.95
N HIS A 64 -7.35 -0.41 11.82
CA HIS A 64 -8.52 -0.73 10.98
C HIS A 64 -9.56 -1.56 11.72
N GLN A 65 -9.14 -2.59 12.45
CA GLN A 65 -10.03 -3.38 13.29
C GLN A 65 -10.55 -2.58 14.49
N SER A 66 -9.72 -1.72 15.07
CA SER A 66 -10.12 -0.87 16.20
C SER A 66 -11.18 0.15 15.79
N LEU A 67 -11.01 0.81 14.63
CA LEU A 67 -12.01 1.70 14.05
C LEU A 67 -13.30 0.97 13.71
N HIS A 68 -13.23 -0.25 13.16
CA HIS A 68 -14.41 -1.07 12.91
C HIS A 68 -15.17 -1.41 14.20
N ARG A 69 -14.47 -1.84 15.26
CA ARG A 69 -15.10 -2.13 16.57
C ARG A 69 -15.81 -0.91 17.17
N ILE A 70 -15.23 0.29 16.98
CA ILE A 70 -15.86 1.54 17.40
C ILE A 70 -17.11 1.82 16.54
N ALA A 71 -17.00 1.64 15.22
CA ALA A 71 -18.11 1.86 14.29
C ALA A 71 -19.31 0.95 14.56
N LEU A 72 -19.09 -0.32 14.95
CA LEU A 72 -20.18 -1.23 15.35
C LEU A 72 -21.03 -0.70 16.51
N ARG A 73 -20.49 0.17 17.37
CA ARG A 73 -21.21 0.74 18.52
C ARG A 73 -21.80 2.13 18.25
N HIS A 74 -21.16 2.90 17.38
CA HIS A 74 -21.49 4.32 17.17
C HIS A 74 -22.09 4.62 15.80
N GLY A 75 -22.13 3.65 14.88
CA GLY A 75 -22.62 3.80 13.52
C GLY A 75 -21.50 3.87 12.46
N PRO A 76 -21.86 3.91 11.17
CA PRO A 76 -20.92 3.77 10.05
C PRO A 76 -19.97 4.97 9.86
N LEU A 77 -20.39 6.17 10.30
CA LEU A 77 -19.61 7.40 10.28
C LEU A 77 -19.28 7.80 11.73
N ILE A 78 -18.00 7.79 12.08
CA ILE A 78 -17.53 8.14 13.43
C ILE A 78 -16.50 9.26 13.39
N ARG A 79 -16.56 10.15 14.38
CA ARG A 79 -15.51 11.14 14.63
C ARG A 79 -14.52 10.58 15.63
N VAL A 80 -13.25 10.49 15.22
CA VAL A 80 -12.12 10.13 16.08
C VAL A 80 -11.12 11.28 16.11
N ARG A 81 -10.35 11.37 17.19
CA ARG A 81 -9.39 12.46 17.46
C ARG A 81 -8.06 11.83 17.78
N LEU A 82 -7.04 12.05 16.95
CA LEU A 82 -5.71 11.49 17.16
C LEU A 82 -4.80 12.63 17.62
N GLY A 83 -4.46 12.65 18.90
CA GLY A 83 -3.84 13.81 19.53
C GLY A 83 -4.79 15.01 19.53
N GLY A 84 -4.41 16.08 18.83
CA GLY A 84 -5.20 17.29 18.65
C GLY A 84 -5.93 17.40 17.30
N ILE A 85 -5.89 16.36 16.46
CA ILE A 85 -6.46 16.41 15.10
C ILE A 85 -7.72 15.54 15.02
N ASP A 86 -8.81 16.13 14.53
CA ASP A 86 -10.06 15.41 14.28
C ASP A 86 -10.03 14.71 12.91
N TYR A 87 -10.52 13.47 12.90
CA TYR A 87 -10.66 12.58 11.75
C TYR A 87 -12.10 12.05 11.69
N LEU A 88 -12.60 11.85 10.47
CA LEU A 88 -13.83 11.09 10.22
C LEU A 88 -13.48 9.70 9.71
N ALA A 89 -13.87 8.63 10.40
CA ALA A 89 -13.70 7.28 9.88
C ALA A 89 -14.98 6.83 9.19
N LEU A 90 -14.85 6.41 7.93
CA LEU A 90 -15.91 5.91 7.06
C LEU A 90 -15.83 4.39 7.03
N ASN A 91 -16.86 3.70 7.51
CA ASN A 91 -16.84 2.24 7.72
C ASN A 91 -17.93 1.47 6.96
N SER A 92 -18.75 2.15 6.14
CA SER A 92 -19.76 1.51 5.29
C SER A 92 -19.68 1.98 3.83
N PRO A 93 -20.12 1.17 2.85
CA PRO A 93 -20.14 1.57 1.44
C PRO A 93 -20.94 2.84 1.18
N SER A 94 -22.07 3.03 1.87
CA SER A 94 -22.95 4.19 1.73
C SER A 94 -22.23 5.48 2.13
N THR A 95 -21.59 5.49 3.30
CA THR A 95 -20.82 6.65 3.78
C THR A 95 -19.62 6.93 2.88
N VAL A 96 -18.89 5.89 2.45
CA VAL A 96 -17.76 6.09 1.52
C VAL A 96 -18.22 6.67 0.18
N LYS A 97 -19.38 6.24 -0.35
CA LYS A 97 -19.96 6.80 -1.58
C LYS A 97 -20.31 8.29 -1.43
N SER A 98 -20.93 8.70 -0.32
CA SER A 98 -21.26 10.11 -0.06
C SER A 98 -20.01 11.01 -0.09
N PHE A 99 -18.89 10.55 0.46
CA PHE A 99 -17.65 11.32 0.49
C PHE A 99 -16.85 11.24 -0.82
N LEU A 100 -16.62 10.04 -1.36
CA LEU A 100 -15.70 9.83 -2.48
C LEU A 100 -16.34 9.94 -3.86
N LYS A 101 -17.67 9.80 -3.98
CA LYS A 101 -18.39 9.99 -5.26
C LYS A 101 -19.05 11.35 -5.33
N ASN A 102 -19.92 11.66 -4.36
CA ASN A 102 -20.76 12.86 -4.44
C ASN A 102 -19.95 14.14 -4.15
N ASN A 103 -18.86 14.03 -3.39
CA ASN A 103 -18.00 15.14 -2.98
C ASN A 103 -16.52 14.91 -3.38
N GLU A 104 -16.30 14.21 -4.50
CA GLU A 104 -14.97 13.73 -4.90
C GLU A 104 -13.88 14.81 -4.92
N LEU A 105 -14.20 16.00 -5.45
CA LEU A 105 -13.24 17.09 -5.60
C LEU A 105 -12.72 17.56 -4.23
N ALA A 106 -13.61 17.71 -3.25
CA ALA A 106 -13.24 18.09 -1.89
C ALA A 106 -12.24 17.11 -1.27
N PHE A 107 -12.36 15.80 -1.53
CA PHE A 107 -11.50 14.76 -0.94
C PHE A 107 -10.43 14.20 -1.88
N SER A 108 -10.04 14.99 -2.88
CA SER A 108 -8.96 14.61 -3.82
C SER A 108 -7.56 14.81 -3.25
N ASN A 109 -7.41 15.40 -2.06
CA ASN A 109 -6.12 15.58 -1.38
C ASN A 109 -5.84 14.49 -0.35
N ARG A 110 -4.55 14.29 -0.02
CA ARG A 110 -4.10 13.42 1.07
C ARG A 110 -3.49 14.26 2.19
N PRO A 111 -3.62 13.86 3.46
CA PRO A 111 -2.83 14.45 4.53
C PRO A 111 -1.36 14.07 4.34
N SER A 112 -0.46 15.04 4.45
CA SER A 112 0.99 14.81 4.36
C SER A 112 1.62 15.06 5.73
N SER A 113 2.35 14.06 6.23
CA SER A 113 3.21 14.21 7.42
C SER A 113 4.49 14.97 7.05
N THR A 114 5.16 15.53 8.05
CA THR A 114 6.46 16.17 7.86
C THR A 114 7.47 15.19 7.25
N THR A 115 7.41 13.93 7.69
CA THR A 115 8.19 12.81 7.18
C THR A 115 7.91 12.50 5.71
N ILE A 116 6.64 12.41 5.31
CA ILE A 116 6.24 12.16 3.93
C ILE A 116 6.79 13.28 3.03
N LEU A 117 6.56 14.54 3.39
CA LEU A 117 7.04 15.67 2.60
C LEU A 117 8.57 15.65 2.43
N ARG A 118 9.30 15.25 3.47
CA ARG A 118 10.76 15.14 3.40
C ARG A 118 11.20 14.01 2.46
N LEU A 119 10.56 12.85 2.53
CA LEU A 119 10.88 11.69 1.69
C LEU A 119 10.51 11.92 0.21
N THR A 120 9.44 12.66 -0.05
CA THR A 120 8.89 12.84 -1.40
C THR A 120 9.21 14.19 -2.05
N TYR A 121 10.30 14.84 -1.64
CA TYR A 121 10.77 16.12 -2.20
C TYR A 121 9.67 17.20 -2.16
N ASN A 122 9.14 17.42 -0.95
CA ASN A 122 8.05 18.34 -0.65
C ASN A 122 6.75 18.04 -1.40
N GLY A 123 6.42 16.76 -1.58
CA GLY A 123 5.22 16.35 -2.32
C GLY A 123 5.36 16.59 -3.83
N SER A 124 6.53 16.29 -4.40
CA SER A 124 6.75 16.26 -5.85
C SER A 124 6.38 14.91 -6.49
N ASP A 125 5.96 13.94 -5.66
CA ASP A 125 5.55 12.59 -6.05
C ASP A 125 4.07 12.50 -6.43
N MET A 126 3.69 11.50 -7.22
CA MET A 126 2.29 11.35 -7.66
C MET A 126 1.29 11.04 -6.52
N SER A 127 1.72 10.40 -5.44
CA SER A 127 0.83 9.91 -4.38
C SER A 127 0.40 11.00 -3.41
N PHE A 128 1.30 11.88 -3.00
CA PHE A 128 1.08 12.92 -1.99
C PHE A 128 1.07 14.35 -2.55
N THR A 129 1.44 14.59 -3.82
CA THR A 129 1.22 15.91 -4.45
C THR A 129 -0.26 16.31 -4.31
N PRO A 130 -0.58 17.53 -3.84
CA PRO A 130 -1.95 18.04 -3.81
C PRO A 130 -2.60 18.08 -5.20
N TYR A 131 -3.92 17.95 -5.22
CA TYR A 131 -4.71 18.05 -6.45
C TYR A 131 -4.49 19.42 -7.10
N SER A 132 -3.91 19.40 -8.29
CA SER A 132 -3.43 20.57 -9.02
C SER A 132 -3.30 20.22 -10.51
N PRO A 133 -3.15 21.21 -11.41
CA PRO A 133 -2.88 20.93 -12.82
C PRO A 133 -1.64 20.05 -13.03
N HIS A 134 -0.59 20.21 -12.21
CA HIS A 134 0.60 19.34 -12.26
C HIS A 134 0.25 17.89 -11.88
N TRP A 135 -0.52 17.69 -10.81
CA TRP A 135 -0.97 16.35 -10.43
C TRP A 135 -1.83 15.69 -11.52
N VAL A 136 -2.74 16.45 -12.15
CA VAL A 136 -3.58 15.95 -13.26
C VAL A 136 -2.71 15.52 -14.45
N PHE A 137 -1.70 16.33 -14.80
CA PHE A 137 -0.73 15.99 -15.83
C PHE A 137 0.03 14.70 -15.51
N MET A 138 0.63 14.60 -14.32
CA MET A 138 1.36 13.41 -13.89
C MET A 138 0.47 12.16 -13.86
N ARG A 139 -0.78 12.32 -13.43
CA ARG A 139 -1.78 11.26 -13.41
C ARG A 139 -2.10 10.77 -14.82
N LYS A 140 -2.35 11.69 -15.75
CA LYS A 140 -2.60 11.38 -17.16
C LYS A 140 -1.41 10.67 -17.78
N LEU A 141 -0.21 11.23 -17.63
CA LEU A 141 1.04 10.65 -18.13
C LEU A 141 1.24 9.21 -17.63
N THR A 142 0.97 9.00 -16.33
CA THR A 142 1.09 7.68 -15.71
C THR A 142 0.11 6.68 -16.30
N MET A 143 -1.18 7.03 -16.42
CA MET A 143 -2.20 6.10 -16.89
C MET A 143 -2.13 5.82 -18.40
N THR A 144 -1.63 6.78 -19.21
CA THR A 144 -1.65 6.65 -20.67
C THR A 144 -0.33 6.15 -21.24
N GLN A 145 0.81 6.58 -20.68
CA GLN A 145 2.13 6.26 -21.23
C GLN A 145 2.94 5.35 -20.31
N LEU A 146 3.09 5.69 -19.02
CA LEU A 146 4.02 4.98 -18.13
C LEU A 146 3.50 3.59 -17.72
N LEU A 147 2.24 3.53 -17.30
CA LEU A 147 1.51 2.31 -16.92
C LEU A 147 0.30 2.08 -17.86
N GLY A 148 0.35 2.64 -19.06
CA GLY A 148 -0.62 2.36 -20.11
C GLY A 148 -0.49 0.95 -20.66
N GLY A 149 -1.57 0.40 -21.22
CA GLY A 149 -1.62 -0.98 -21.74
C GLY A 149 -0.46 -1.31 -22.68
N LYS A 150 -0.17 -0.43 -23.66
CA LYS A 150 0.94 -0.61 -24.60
C LYS A 150 2.30 -0.81 -23.92
N THR A 151 2.59 -0.07 -22.86
CA THR A 151 3.87 -0.18 -22.12
C THR A 151 3.89 -1.44 -21.27
N ILE A 152 2.78 -1.76 -20.61
CA ILE A 152 2.62 -3.00 -19.85
C ILE A 152 2.81 -4.22 -20.74
N ASP A 153 2.24 -4.22 -21.95
CA ASP A 153 2.32 -5.30 -22.92
C ASP A 153 3.74 -5.44 -23.48
N LYS A 154 4.38 -4.32 -23.85
CA LYS A 154 5.80 -4.32 -24.30
C LYS A 154 6.75 -4.90 -23.25
N LEU A 155 6.45 -4.69 -21.97
CA LEU A 155 7.25 -5.16 -20.85
C LEU A 155 6.77 -6.52 -20.29
N HIS A 156 5.89 -7.23 -21.00
CA HIS A 156 5.37 -8.54 -20.58
C HIS A 156 6.47 -9.59 -20.34
N PHE A 157 7.50 -9.60 -21.19
CA PHE A 157 8.61 -10.55 -21.08
C PHE A 157 9.30 -10.50 -19.71
N ILE A 158 9.40 -9.31 -19.09
CA ILE A 158 10.01 -9.14 -17.76
C ILE A 158 9.23 -9.93 -16.71
N ARG A 159 7.90 -9.81 -16.70
CA ARG A 159 7.03 -10.52 -15.75
C ARG A 159 7.14 -12.02 -15.94
N LYS A 160 7.12 -12.47 -17.19
CA LYS A 160 7.28 -13.88 -17.56
C LYS A 160 8.62 -14.45 -17.09
N GLU A 161 9.72 -13.73 -17.30
CA GLU A 161 11.06 -14.15 -16.88
C GLU A 161 11.23 -14.20 -15.37
N GLU A 162 10.75 -13.19 -14.63
CA GLU A 162 10.88 -13.17 -13.17
C GLU A 162 10.01 -14.24 -12.50
N VAL A 163 8.81 -14.51 -13.03
CA VAL A 163 8.00 -15.65 -12.56
C VAL A 163 8.73 -16.97 -12.83
N LYS A 164 9.28 -17.17 -14.04
CA LYS A 164 10.09 -18.37 -14.34
C LYS A 164 11.29 -18.51 -13.40
N ARG A 165 11.98 -17.42 -13.10
CA ARG A 165 13.12 -17.40 -12.16
C ARG A 165 12.69 -17.84 -10.77
N LEU A 166 11.56 -17.33 -10.27
CA LEU A 166 11.01 -17.73 -8.98
C LEU A 166 10.70 -19.23 -8.95
N LEU A 167 10.04 -19.76 -9.99
CA LEU A 167 9.72 -21.18 -10.09
C LEU A 167 10.99 -22.06 -10.10
N ARG A 168 12.06 -21.65 -10.80
CA ARG A 168 13.35 -22.36 -10.76
C ARG A 168 13.96 -22.39 -9.36
N ILE A 169 13.97 -21.25 -8.65
CA ILE A 169 14.46 -21.18 -7.26
C ILE A 169 13.68 -22.17 -6.37
N PHE A 170 12.36 -22.23 -6.54
CA PHE A 170 11.52 -23.12 -5.74
C PHE A 170 11.72 -24.59 -6.11
N TYR A 171 11.94 -24.88 -7.38
CA TYR A 171 12.26 -26.22 -7.85
C TYR A 171 13.61 -26.71 -7.28
N ASP A 172 14.63 -25.87 -7.29
CA ASP A 172 15.94 -26.19 -6.71
C ASP A 172 15.88 -26.43 -5.20
N LYS A 173 15.13 -25.58 -4.47
CA LYS A 173 14.88 -25.76 -3.04
C LYS A 173 14.06 -27.01 -2.74
N SER A 174 13.09 -27.33 -3.58
CA SER A 174 12.29 -28.54 -3.48
C SER A 174 13.14 -29.81 -3.59
N ARG A 175 14.09 -29.84 -4.54
CA ARG A 175 15.03 -30.96 -4.70
C ARG A 175 15.92 -31.19 -3.47
N LYS A 176 16.16 -30.15 -2.69
CA LYS A 176 16.92 -30.20 -1.43
C LYS A 176 16.05 -30.45 -0.20
N GLY A 177 14.71 -30.46 -0.35
CA GLY A 177 13.77 -30.54 0.77
C GLY A 177 13.78 -29.29 1.66
N GLU A 178 14.19 -28.13 1.13
CA GLU A 178 14.29 -26.89 1.88
C GLU A 178 12.95 -26.16 2.00
N LYS A 179 12.71 -25.56 3.17
CA LYS A 179 11.56 -24.67 3.41
C LYS A 179 11.81 -23.29 2.79
N VAL A 180 10.75 -22.66 2.30
CA VAL A 180 10.77 -21.37 1.61
C VAL A 180 9.98 -20.35 2.41
N ASN A 181 10.61 -19.22 2.71
CA ASN A 181 9.92 -18.04 3.23
C ASN A 181 9.20 -17.32 2.08
N MET A 182 7.88 -17.48 2.01
CA MET A 182 7.06 -16.95 0.92
C MET A 182 7.02 -15.43 0.93
N SER A 183 6.91 -14.78 2.09
CA SER A 183 6.88 -13.31 2.18
C SER A 183 8.13 -12.70 1.54
N LYS A 184 9.32 -13.25 1.86
CA LYS A 184 10.59 -12.79 1.30
C LYS A 184 10.66 -13.00 -0.21
N GLU A 185 10.28 -14.17 -0.70
CA GLU A 185 10.42 -14.51 -2.12
C GLU A 185 9.38 -13.82 -3.00
N LEU A 186 8.18 -13.55 -2.48
CA LEU A 186 7.15 -12.76 -3.16
C LEU A 186 7.51 -11.28 -3.21
N ILE A 187 8.08 -10.72 -2.14
CA ILE A 187 8.68 -9.38 -2.17
C ILE A 187 9.79 -9.32 -3.21
N ASN A 188 10.68 -10.33 -3.25
CA ASN A 188 11.72 -10.42 -4.27
C ASN A 188 11.15 -10.41 -5.69
N LEU A 189 10.11 -11.21 -5.96
CA LEU A 189 9.44 -11.24 -7.25
C LEU A 189 8.88 -9.87 -7.62
N ALA A 190 8.08 -9.26 -6.74
CA ALA A 190 7.42 -7.99 -7.00
C ALA A 190 8.42 -6.85 -7.21
N SER A 191 9.44 -6.75 -6.35
CA SER A 191 10.54 -5.79 -6.48
C SER A 191 11.31 -5.99 -7.79
N SER A 192 11.69 -7.23 -8.13
CA SER A 192 12.44 -7.50 -9.35
C SER A 192 11.65 -7.14 -10.60
N ILE A 193 10.35 -7.44 -10.65
CA ILE A 193 9.47 -7.04 -11.75
C ILE A 193 9.43 -5.51 -11.87
N ILE A 194 9.08 -4.80 -10.80
CA ILE A 194 8.88 -3.35 -10.92
C ILE A 194 10.19 -2.60 -11.16
N SER A 195 11.31 -3.06 -10.59
CA SER A 195 12.62 -2.48 -10.84
C SER A 195 13.08 -2.67 -12.27
N ARG A 196 12.87 -3.87 -12.84
CA ARG A 196 13.18 -4.15 -14.25
C ARG A 196 12.29 -3.34 -15.18
N MET A 197 10.99 -3.25 -14.91
CA MET A 197 10.06 -2.44 -15.70
C MET A 197 10.36 -0.94 -15.58
N SER A 198 10.86 -0.49 -14.43
CA SER A 198 11.12 0.93 -14.19
C SER A 198 12.45 1.39 -14.77
N VAL A 199 13.52 0.70 -14.42
CA VAL A 199 14.91 1.12 -14.71
C VAL A 199 15.50 0.36 -15.91
N GLY A 200 14.84 -0.70 -16.39
CA GLY A 200 15.24 -1.45 -17.59
C GLY A 200 16.36 -2.47 -17.36
N ARG A 201 16.85 -2.65 -16.13
CA ARG A 201 18.00 -3.53 -15.84
C ARG A 201 17.60 -4.83 -15.19
N GLN A 202 18.03 -5.95 -15.77
CA GLN A 202 18.14 -7.21 -15.04
C GLN A 202 19.29 -7.04 -14.02
N TRP A 203 18.99 -7.15 -12.74
CA TRP A 203 20.00 -7.13 -11.68
C TRP A 203 20.70 -8.49 -11.71
N ALA A 204 21.54 -8.68 -12.73
CA ALA A 204 22.28 -9.89 -12.97
C ALA A 204 23.49 -9.92 -12.02
N GLY A 205 23.38 -10.69 -10.94
CA GLY A 205 24.55 -11.20 -10.21
C GLY A 205 25.36 -10.20 -9.36
N LYS A 206 24.92 -8.94 -9.19
CA LYS A 206 25.41 -8.07 -8.11
C LYS A 206 24.32 -7.95 -7.06
N ASP A 207 24.33 -8.89 -6.12
CA ASP A 207 23.32 -8.97 -5.04
C ASP A 207 23.23 -7.65 -4.23
N ASP A 208 24.33 -6.91 -4.13
CA ASP A 208 24.45 -5.70 -3.28
C ASP A 208 23.44 -4.60 -3.62
N GLU A 209 23.22 -4.29 -4.89
CA GLU A 209 22.41 -3.12 -5.25
C GLU A 209 20.90 -3.43 -5.17
N LEU A 210 20.47 -4.65 -5.52
CA LEU A 210 19.06 -5.05 -5.36
C LEU A 210 18.71 -5.18 -3.88
N VAL A 211 19.68 -5.63 -3.08
CA VAL A 211 19.59 -5.60 -1.61
C VAL A 211 19.50 -4.17 -1.10
N GLU A 212 20.27 -3.23 -1.64
CA GLU A 212 20.20 -1.81 -1.31
C GLU A 212 18.80 -1.23 -1.63
N LEU A 213 18.25 -1.51 -2.81
CA LEU A 213 16.90 -1.07 -3.17
C LEU A 213 15.83 -1.64 -2.23
N LYS A 214 15.88 -2.95 -1.94
CA LYS A 214 14.94 -3.60 -1.03
C LYS A 214 15.03 -3.00 0.37
N LYS A 215 16.25 -2.72 0.84
CA LYS A 215 16.48 -2.03 2.10
C LYS A 215 15.81 -0.66 2.09
N VAL A 216 16.02 0.14 1.04
CA VAL A 216 15.38 1.45 0.91
C VAL A 216 13.85 1.35 0.94
N VAL A 217 13.26 0.41 0.20
CA VAL A 217 11.80 0.24 0.16
C VAL A 217 11.24 -0.18 1.53
N ASN A 218 11.85 -1.16 2.19
CA ASN A 218 11.41 -1.62 3.51
C ASN A 218 11.51 -0.52 4.57
N GLU A 219 12.63 0.20 4.62
CA GLU A 219 12.84 1.28 5.57
C GLU A 219 11.90 2.47 5.29
N LEU A 220 11.61 2.74 4.02
CA LEU A 220 10.62 3.75 3.61
C LEU A 220 9.22 3.37 4.11
N GLU A 221 8.78 2.13 3.90
CA GLU A 221 7.48 1.64 4.35
C GLU A 221 7.35 1.69 5.88
N GLU A 222 8.40 1.31 6.60
CA GLU A 222 8.44 1.40 8.05
C GLU A 222 8.28 2.85 8.52
N VAL A 223 9.11 3.77 8.00
CA VAL A 223 9.09 5.20 8.36
C VAL A 223 7.75 5.86 8.01
N MET A 224 7.16 5.53 6.85
CA MET A 224 5.84 6.03 6.46
C MET A 224 4.69 5.45 7.30
N GLY A 225 4.86 4.24 7.84
CA GLY A 225 3.88 3.59 8.70
C GLY A 225 3.91 4.05 10.16
N MET A 226 4.96 4.76 10.58
CA MET A 226 5.09 5.24 11.95
C MET A 226 4.12 6.39 12.25
N PHE A 227 3.48 6.33 13.41
CA PHE A 227 2.66 7.42 13.92
C PHE A 227 3.56 8.50 14.53
N ASP A 228 3.73 9.62 13.82
CA ASP A 228 4.51 10.76 14.32
C ASP A 228 3.70 11.60 15.32
N LEU A 229 4.14 11.59 16.58
CA LEU A 229 3.55 12.37 17.67
C LEU A 229 3.64 13.88 17.41
N ARG A 230 4.67 14.35 16.69
CA ARG A 230 4.89 15.77 16.40
C ARG A 230 3.89 16.32 15.39
N ASP A 231 3.36 15.46 14.53
CA ASP A 231 2.33 15.85 13.57
C ASP A 231 0.93 15.84 14.18
N HIS A 232 0.71 15.08 15.25
CA HIS A 232 -0.62 14.86 15.83
C HIS A 232 -0.85 15.54 17.16
N VAL A 233 0.20 15.72 17.97
CA VAL A 233 0.10 16.23 19.33
C VAL A 233 0.84 17.56 19.43
N TRP A 234 0.11 18.63 19.76
CA TRP A 234 0.62 19.99 19.72
C TRP A 234 1.89 20.21 20.57
N VAL A 235 1.99 19.59 21.75
CA VAL A 235 3.17 19.77 22.63
C VAL A 235 4.44 19.22 21.97
N PHE A 236 4.37 18.02 21.39
CA PHE A 236 5.48 17.41 20.67
C PHE A 236 5.81 18.18 19.39
N LYS A 237 4.82 18.82 18.75
CA LYS A 237 5.07 19.72 17.62
C LYS A 237 5.98 20.89 17.98
N GLN A 238 5.82 21.49 19.16
CA GLN A 238 6.68 22.62 19.57
C GLN A 238 8.12 22.18 19.82
N PHE A 239 8.30 21.04 20.48
CA PHE A 239 9.63 20.45 20.65
C PHE A 239 10.26 20.01 19.32
N GLY A 240 9.46 19.48 18.38
CA GLY A 240 9.94 19.18 17.03
C GLY A 240 10.50 20.40 16.30
N LYS A 241 9.89 21.58 16.45
CA LYS A 241 10.41 22.84 15.91
C LYS A 241 11.75 23.27 16.52
N LEU A 242 12.01 22.85 17.75
CA LEU A 242 13.29 23.06 18.45
C LEU A 242 14.34 22.00 18.06
N GLY A 243 14.02 21.08 17.14
CA GLY A 243 14.94 20.05 16.65
C GLY A 243 14.90 18.73 17.42
N PHE A 244 13.96 18.54 18.35
CA PHE A 244 13.84 17.27 19.09
C PHE A 244 13.15 16.18 18.26
N ASP A 245 13.86 15.07 18.06
CA ASP A 245 13.37 13.85 17.40
C ASP A 245 13.13 12.74 18.43
N PHE A 246 11.98 12.77 19.10
CA PHE A 246 11.67 11.83 20.19
C PHE A 246 11.56 10.36 19.76
N GLN A 247 11.21 10.12 18.50
CA GLN A 247 10.92 8.79 17.97
C GLN A 247 12.01 8.29 17.00
N GLY A 248 13.04 9.10 16.72
CA GLY A 248 14.05 8.79 15.72
C GLY A 248 13.55 8.83 14.27
N ILE A 249 12.30 9.27 14.03
CA ILE A 249 11.63 9.21 12.72
C ILE A 249 12.33 10.13 11.73
N ASP A 250 12.69 11.35 12.15
CA ASP A 250 13.36 12.30 11.27
C ASP A 250 14.75 11.85 10.89
N SER A 251 15.51 11.36 11.87
CA SER A 251 16.87 10.87 11.66
C SER A 251 16.87 9.71 10.66
N LYS A 252 15.96 8.75 10.85
CA LYS A 252 15.76 7.61 9.96
C LYS A 252 15.29 8.05 8.57
N ALA A 253 14.32 8.97 8.47
CA ALA A 253 13.85 9.49 7.19
C ALA A 253 14.96 10.19 6.39
N VAL A 254 15.83 10.97 7.06
CA VAL A 254 16.97 11.64 6.44
C VAL A 254 18.02 10.64 5.95
N GLU A 255 18.25 9.56 6.69
CA GLU A 255 19.14 8.47 6.28
C GLU A 255 18.60 7.72 5.06
N VAL A 256 17.35 7.29 5.10
CA VAL A 256 16.67 6.60 3.99
C VAL A 256 16.66 7.47 2.74
N LYS A 257 16.31 8.77 2.87
CA LYS A 257 16.35 9.71 1.75
C LYS A 257 17.76 9.81 1.15
N ARG A 258 18.80 9.94 1.98
CA ARG A 258 20.19 10.02 1.53
C ARG A 258 20.61 8.77 0.75
N TRP A 259 20.24 7.59 1.22
CA TRP A 259 20.54 6.33 0.54
C TRP A 259 19.82 6.26 -0.81
N TYR A 260 18.52 6.55 -0.82
CA TYR A 260 17.73 6.59 -2.04
C TYR A 260 18.29 7.59 -3.05
N ASP A 261 18.60 8.82 -2.62
CA ASP A 261 19.13 9.88 -3.47
C ASP A 261 20.42 9.46 -4.18
N ARG A 262 21.35 8.79 -3.47
CA ARG A 262 22.59 8.29 -4.07
C ARG A 262 22.32 7.22 -5.12
N MET A 263 21.47 6.24 -4.79
CA MET A 263 21.13 5.14 -5.67
C MET A 263 20.46 5.65 -6.96
N VAL A 264 19.42 6.49 -6.84
CA VAL A 264 18.69 6.98 -8.01
C VAL A 264 19.51 7.97 -8.85
N GLU A 265 20.35 8.80 -8.22
CA GLU A 265 21.23 9.73 -8.95
C GLU A 265 22.24 8.98 -9.81
N ARG A 266 22.79 7.87 -9.31
CA ARG A 266 23.65 6.98 -10.09
C ARG A 266 22.91 6.39 -11.29
N ILE A 267 21.70 5.87 -11.07
CA ILE A 267 20.86 5.32 -12.15
C ILE A 267 20.57 6.36 -13.22
N LEU A 268 20.20 7.59 -12.82
CA LEU A 268 19.91 8.68 -13.75
C LEU A 268 21.14 9.04 -14.60
N ARG A 269 22.32 9.17 -13.99
CA ARG A 269 23.57 9.46 -14.71
C ARG A 269 23.92 8.39 -15.73
N GLU A 270 23.79 7.13 -15.35
CA GLU A 270 24.08 6.02 -16.27
C GLU A 270 23.08 5.99 -17.43
N LYS A 271 21.81 6.33 -17.19
CA LYS A 271 20.79 6.47 -18.23
C LYS A 271 21.03 7.66 -19.16
N GLU A 272 21.49 8.79 -18.63
CA GLU A 272 21.92 9.95 -19.42
C GLU A 272 23.08 9.58 -20.36
N VAL A 273 24.08 8.85 -19.86
CA VAL A 273 25.21 8.36 -20.67
C VAL A 273 24.75 7.36 -21.74
N GLU A 274 23.84 6.43 -21.40
CA GLU A 274 23.25 5.50 -22.37
C GLU A 274 22.54 6.24 -23.51
N ARG A 275 21.73 7.25 -23.17
CA ARG A 275 21.01 8.09 -24.13
C ARG A 275 21.94 8.89 -25.05
N GLN A 276 22.99 9.49 -24.50
CA GLN A 276 23.96 10.27 -25.28
C GLN A 276 24.70 9.40 -26.31
N LYS A 277 25.02 8.15 -25.97
CA LYS A 277 25.63 7.20 -26.91
C LYS A 277 24.69 6.84 -28.05
N LEU A 278 23.40 6.70 -27.75
CA LEU A 278 22.37 6.36 -28.73
C LEU A 278 22.07 7.53 -29.68
N SER A 279 22.13 8.78 -29.22
CA SER A 279 21.96 9.96 -30.08
C SER A 279 23.15 10.20 -31.03
N GLY A 280 24.32 9.59 -30.76
CA GLY A 280 25.53 9.74 -31.58
C GLY A 280 25.70 8.70 -32.68
N ASN A 281 24.90 7.63 -32.70
CA ASN A 281 24.91 6.61 -33.74
C ASN A 281 23.69 6.82 -34.65
N GLU A 282 23.89 7.44 -35.82
CA GLU A 282 22.85 7.71 -36.82
C GLU A 282 22.30 6.47 -37.56
N ASP A 283 22.71 5.27 -37.20
CA ASP A 283 22.20 4.04 -37.82
C ASP A 283 21.01 3.49 -37.01
N GLY A 284 19.82 3.92 -37.41
CA GLY A 284 18.56 3.42 -36.89
C GLY A 284 18.30 1.99 -37.38
N GLY A 285 18.22 1.02 -36.45
CA GLY A 285 17.75 -0.32 -36.80
C GLY A 285 17.87 -1.34 -35.67
N GLU A 286 16.72 -1.78 -35.17
CA GLU A 286 16.48 -3.19 -34.79
C GLU A 286 17.42 -3.82 -33.74
N GLY A 287 17.47 -3.26 -32.53
CA GLY A 287 18.08 -3.94 -31.38
C GLY A 287 17.83 -3.29 -30.02
N MET A 288 17.00 -2.25 -29.97
CA MET A 288 16.82 -1.45 -28.76
C MET A 288 16.00 -2.22 -27.72
N ALA A 289 16.57 -2.42 -26.52
CA ALA A 289 15.82 -2.94 -25.39
C ALA A 289 14.54 -2.09 -25.18
N PRO A 290 13.39 -2.71 -24.85
CA PRO A 290 12.14 -1.97 -24.68
C PRO A 290 12.30 -0.84 -23.64
N LYS A 291 11.93 0.39 -24.02
CA LYS A 291 11.96 1.55 -23.12
C LYS A 291 11.20 1.25 -21.82
N GLY A 292 11.89 1.39 -20.69
CA GLY A 292 11.30 1.26 -19.36
C GLY A 292 10.53 2.52 -18.95
N ILE A 293 9.91 2.49 -17.77
CA ILE A 293 9.14 3.63 -17.24
C ILE A 293 10.01 4.87 -17.07
N LEU A 294 11.25 4.71 -16.57
CA LEU A 294 12.19 5.83 -16.43
C LEU A 294 12.56 6.42 -17.79
N ASP A 295 12.73 5.59 -18.82
CA ASP A 295 13.05 6.08 -20.16
C ASP A 295 11.90 6.94 -20.71
N LEU A 296 10.66 6.48 -20.57
CA LEU A 296 9.49 7.26 -20.98
C LEU A 296 9.35 8.57 -20.17
N LEU A 297 9.68 8.55 -18.88
CA LEU A 297 9.64 9.75 -18.04
C LEU A 297 10.74 10.74 -18.41
N MET A 298 11.93 10.27 -18.75
CA MET A 298 13.03 11.10 -19.25
C MET A 298 12.70 11.70 -20.63
N ASP A 299 12.02 10.96 -21.51
CA ASP A 299 11.55 11.51 -22.79
C ASP A 299 10.65 12.75 -22.60
N VAL A 300 9.78 12.73 -21.58
CA VAL A 300 8.93 13.89 -21.23
C VAL A 300 9.70 15.00 -20.52
N TYR A 301 10.74 14.65 -19.77
CA TYR A 301 11.62 15.61 -19.11
C TYR A 301 12.47 16.40 -20.12
N ASP A 302 12.97 15.71 -21.15
CA ASP A 302 13.79 16.29 -22.21
C ASP A 302 12.96 17.08 -23.24
N ASP A 303 11.64 16.83 -23.33
CA ASP A 303 10.75 17.52 -24.27
C ASP A 303 10.52 18.99 -23.88
N GLU A 304 11.03 19.91 -24.71
CA GLU A 304 10.86 21.33 -24.50
C GLU A 304 9.40 21.81 -24.64
N ASN A 305 8.59 21.07 -25.41
CA ASN A 305 7.19 21.37 -25.69
C ASN A 305 6.23 20.63 -24.74
N ALA A 306 6.74 19.94 -23.72
CA ALA A 306 5.90 19.25 -22.76
C ALA A 306 4.92 20.21 -22.07
N GLU A 307 3.65 19.77 -21.93
CA GLU A 307 2.57 20.55 -21.28
C GLU A 307 2.97 21.08 -19.89
N LYS A 308 3.79 20.31 -19.17
CA LYS A 308 4.44 20.70 -17.92
C LYS A 308 5.89 20.26 -17.92
N LYS A 309 6.79 21.20 -17.65
CA LYS A 309 8.22 20.93 -17.40
C LYS A 309 8.38 20.09 -16.14
N LEU A 310 9.00 18.92 -16.28
CA LEU A 310 9.37 18.06 -15.17
C LEU A 310 10.72 18.50 -14.59
N THR A 311 10.90 18.28 -13.29
CA THR A 311 12.19 18.49 -12.61
C THR A 311 12.88 17.17 -12.34
N ARG A 312 14.19 17.19 -12.08
CA ARG A 312 14.93 16.01 -11.63
C ARG A 312 14.34 15.41 -10.35
N GLU A 313 13.79 16.23 -9.46
CA GLU A 313 13.09 15.77 -8.25
C GLU A 313 11.79 15.04 -8.58
N ASN A 314 11.05 15.45 -9.63
CA ASN A 314 9.89 14.70 -10.11
C ASN A 314 10.30 13.30 -10.61
N LEU A 315 11.43 13.18 -11.31
CA LEU A 315 11.94 11.88 -11.77
C LEU A 315 12.27 10.97 -10.58
N LYS A 316 13.04 11.48 -9.63
CA LYS A 316 13.42 10.74 -8.42
C LYS A 316 12.20 10.34 -7.59
N SER A 317 11.29 11.28 -7.32
CA SER A 317 10.11 11.01 -6.50
C SER A 317 9.14 10.03 -7.16
N TYR A 318 8.99 10.08 -8.49
CA TYR A 318 8.12 9.16 -9.21
C TYR A 318 8.64 7.71 -9.16
N ILE A 319 9.94 7.50 -9.40
CA ILE A 319 10.56 6.17 -9.31
C ILE A 319 10.44 5.61 -7.90
N LEU A 320 10.66 6.42 -6.85
CA LEU A 320 10.46 6.01 -5.47
C LEU A 320 9.04 5.51 -5.25
N ASN A 321 8.06 6.29 -5.72
CA ASN A 321 6.66 6.00 -5.52
C ASN A 321 6.26 4.67 -6.18
N VAL A 322 6.69 4.42 -7.42
CA VAL A 322 6.36 3.19 -8.16
C VAL A 322 7.01 1.96 -7.53
N LEU A 323 8.30 2.05 -7.15
CA LEU A 323 9.03 0.94 -6.52
C LEU A 323 8.43 0.55 -5.18
N ALA A 324 8.12 1.52 -4.32
CA ALA A 324 7.49 1.26 -3.03
C ALA A 324 6.06 0.71 -3.19
N ALA A 325 5.22 1.39 -3.97
CA ALA A 325 3.80 1.04 -4.06
C ALA A 325 3.55 -0.35 -4.68
N ALA A 326 4.35 -0.77 -5.67
CA ALA A 326 4.13 -2.03 -6.40
C ALA A 326 4.74 -3.26 -5.70
N THR A 327 5.68 -3.07 -4.77
CA THR A 327 6.40 -4.17 -4.12
C THR A 327 5.51 -4.88 -3.09
N SER A 328 5.26 -4.25 -1.95
CA SER A 328 4.63 -4.93 -0.82
C SER A 328 3.16 -5.27 -1.08
N THR A 329 2.41 -4.38 -1.76
CA THR A 329 0.98 -4.63 -2.03
C THR A 329 0.74 -5.88 -2.88
N THR A 330 1.56 -6.08 -3.92
CA THR A 330 1.49 -7.25 -4.79
C THR A 330 1.90 -8.52 -4.05
N ALA A 331 3.04 -8.48 -3.34
CA ALA A 331 3.55 -9.61 -2.59
C ALA A 331 2.57 -10.09 -1.51
N ILE A 332 2.04 -9.17 -0.72
CA ILE A 332 1.03 -9.41 0.33
C ILE A 332 -0.22 -10.06 -0.26
N THR A 333 -0.70 -9.59 -1.42
CA THR A 333 -1.90 -10.18 -2.05
C THR A 333 -1.68 -11.63 -2.47
N ILE A 334 -0.54 -11.93 -3.10
CA ILE A 334 -0.20 -13.31 -3.51
C ILE A 334 -0.03 -14.20 -2.28
N GLU A 335 0.60 -13.69 -1.22
CA GLU A 335 0.81 -14.42 0.04
C GLU A 335 -0.51 -14.77 0.72
N TRP A 336 -1.44 -13.81 0.85
CA TRP A 336 -2.78 -14.07 1.38
C TRP A 336 -3.59 -15.02 0.51
N ALA A 337 -3.49 -14.91 -0.83
CA ALA A 337 -4.16 -15.84 -1.73
C ALA A 337 -3.68 -17.28 -1.52
N LEU A 338 -2.36 -17.48 -1.37
CA LEU A 338 -1.80 -18.80 -1.06
C LEU A 338 -2.28 -19.30 0.31
N ALA A 339 -2.25 -18.45 1.33
CA ALA A 339 -2.73 -18.78 2.67
C ALA A 339 -4.18 -19.26 2.66
N GLU A 340 -5.04 -18.54 1.94
CA GLU A 340 -6.47 -18.85 1.85
C GLU A 340 -6.73 -20.16 1.13
N VAL A 341 -6.15 -20.39 -0.05
CA VAL A 341 -6.40 -21.65 -0.77
C VAL A 341 -5.82 -22.87 -0.05
N MET A 342 -4.76 -22.69 0.74
CA MET A 342 -4.22 -23.74 1.60
C MET A 342 -5.18 -24.12 2.74
N ASN A 343 -5.88 -23.14 3.30
CA ASN A 343 -6.91 -23.38 4.31
C ASN A 343 -8.26 -23.84 3.72
N HIS A 344 -8.42 -23.77 2.39
CA HIS A 344 -9.66 -24.14 1.68
C HIS A 344 -9.40 -25.14 0.54
N PRO A 345 -9.22 -26.45 0.83
CA PRO A 345 -8.86 -27.46 -0.17
C PRO A 345 -9.87 -27.61 -1.32
N SER A 346 -11.16 -27.36 -1.06
CA SER A 346 -12.21 -27.39 -2.10
C SER A 346 -12.00 -26.29 -3.15
N VAL A 347 -11.67 -25.07 -2.70
CA VAL A 347 -11.34 -23.93 -3.57
C VAL A 347 -10.07 -24.26 -4.37
N LEU A 348 -9.02 -24.75 -3.70
CA LEU A 348 -7.78 -25.14 -4.38
C LEU A 348 -8.05 -26.17 -5.49
N LYS A 349 -8.81 -27.23 -5.19
CA LYS A 349 -9.16 -28.26 -6.18
C LYS A 349 -9.89 -27.69 -7.40
N LYS A 350 -10.84 -26.78 -7.20
CA LYS A 350 -11.58 -26.14 -8.29
C LYS A 350 -10.69 -25.22 -9.13
N LEU A 351 -9.82 -24.45 -8.48
CA LEU A 351 -8.80 -23.63 -9.14
C LEU A 351 -7.83 -24.48 -9.98
N LEU A 352 -7.35 -25.60 -9.44
CA LEU A 352 -6.50 -26.52 -10.19
C LEU A 352 -7.21 -27.12 -11.40
N THR A 353 -8.48 -27.48 -11.23
CA THR A 353 -9.30 -28.02 -12.33
C THR A 353 -9.42 -27.01 -13.47
N GLU A 354 -9.68 -25.74 -13.14
CA GLU A 354 -9.73 -24.66 -14.14
C GLU A 354 -8.38 -24.48 -14.85
N LEU A 355 -7.26 -24.40 -14.10
CA LEU A 355 -5.93 -24.24 -14.67
C LEU A 355 -5.54 -25.41 -15.59
N ASP A 356 -5.76 -26.65 -15.13
CA ASP A 356 -5.47 -27.84 -15.92
C ASP A 356 -6.34 -27.91 -17.20
N THR A 357 -7.57 -27.40 -17.17
CA THR A 357 -8.48 -27.38 -18.32
C THR A 357 -8.09 -26.33 -19.36
N VAL A 358 -7.73 -25.11 -18.91
CA VAL A 358 -7.49 -23.96 -19.81
C VAL A 358 -6.05 -23.91 -20.31
N VAL A 359 -5.09 -24.23 -19.45
CA VAL A 359 -3.65 -24.11 -19.72
C VAL A 359 -3.04 -25.47 -20.07
N GLY A 360 -3.48 -26.53 -19.40
CA GLY A 360 -2.87 -27.86 -19.48
C GLY A 360 -1.66 -28.02 -18.57
N LYS A 361 -0.93 -29.13 -18.76
CA LYS A 361 0.20 -29.55 -17.91
C LYS A 361 1.56 -29.44 -18.60
N ASP A 362 1.58 -29.17 -19.91
CA ASP A 362 2.79 -29.18 -20.75
C ASP A 362 3.42 -27.80 -20.94
N ARG A 363 2.78 -26.74 -20.44
CA ARG A 363 3.29 -25.37 -20.50
C ARG A 363 2.91 -24.57 -19.26
N LEU A 364 3.67 -23.52 -19.00
CA LEU A 364 3.29 -22.53 -17.99
C LEU A 364 2.10 -21.69 -18.47
N ILE A 365 1.32 -21.23 -17.50
CA ILE A 365 0.36 -20.16 -17.70
C ILE A 365 1.04 -18.92 -18.32
N ASP A 366 0.34 -18.30 -19.26
CA ASP A 366 0.72 -17.03 -19.88
C ASP A 366 -0.33 -15.95 -19.55
N GLU A 367 0.04 -14.67 -19.63
CA GLU A 367 -0.91 -13.57 -19.34
C GLU A 367 -2.10 -13.57 -20.30
N SER A 368 -1.91 -14.06 -21.52
CA SER A 368 -2.97 -14.26 -22.51
C SER A 368 -4.04 -15.30 -22.09
N ASP A 369 -3.74 -16.16 -21.12
CA ASP A 369 -4.70 -17.13 -20.58
C ASP A 369 -5.65 -16.53 -19.53
N LEU A 370 -5.23 -15.44 -18.86
CA LEU A 370 -5.96 -14.86 -17.71
C LEU A 370 -7.44 -14.54 -18.01
N PRO A 371 -7.83 -13.99 -19.18
CA PRO A 371 -9.24 -13.74 -19.48
C PRO A 371 -10.13 -14.99 -19.46
N ARG A 372 -9.55 -16.18 -19.62
CA ARG A 372 -10.24 -17.48 -19.66
C ARG A 372 -10.26 -18.20 -18.31
N LEU A 373 -9.83 -17.54 -17.23
CA LEU A 373 -9.74 -18.11 -15.87
C LEU A 373 -10.69 -17.37 -14.90
N PRO A 374 -12.02 -17.50 -15.07
CA PRO A 374 -13.00 -16.79 -14.23
C PRO A 374 -12.92 -17.16 -12.74
N TYR A 375 -12.62 -18.42 -12.39
CA TYR A 375 -12.51 -18.83 -11.00
C TYR A 375 -11.22 -18.31 -10.33
N LEU A 376 -10.08 -18.28 -11.05
CA LEU A 376 -8.89 -17.55 -10.61
C LEU A 376 -9.22 -16.07 -10.32
N HIS A 377 -10.03 -15.44 -11.18
CA HIS A 377 -10.48 -14.06 -10.94
C HIS A 377 -11.32 -13.94 -9.68
N ALA A 378 -12.23 -14.88 -9.44
CA ALA A 378 -13.06 -14.93 -8.24
C ALA A 378 -12.22 -15.11 -6.97
N VAL A 379 -11.24 -16.02 -6.98
CA VAL A 379 -10.30 -16.25 -5.87
C VAL A 379 -9.54 -14.96 -5.54
N ILE A 380 -8.95 -14.28 -6.52
CA ILE A 380 -8.21 -13.04 -6.28
C ILE A 380 -9.13 -11.90 -5.84
N LYS A 381 -10.36 -11.80 -6.37
CA LYS A 381 -11.35 -10.81 -5.89
C LYS A 381 -11.68 -11.05 -4.42
N GLU A 382 -11.90 -12.30 -4.01
CA GLU A 382 -12.22 -12.65 -2.62
C GLU A 382 -11.01 -12.44 -1.69
N THR A 383 -9.80 -12.76 -2.14
CA THR A 383 -8.58 -12.41 -1.41
C THR A 383 -8.49 -10.91 -1.20
N LEU A 384 -8.74 -10.08 -2.21
CA LEU A 384 -8.67 -8.62 -2.06
C LEU A 384 -9.80 -8.05 -1.20
N ARG A 385 -10.96 -8.72 -1.14
CA ARG A 385 -12.07 -8.35 -0.25
C ARG A 385 -11.65 -8.54 1.21
N LEU A 386 -11.19 -9.73 1.57
CA LEU A 386 -10.80 -10.03 2.95
C LEU A 386 -9.45 -9.40 3.32
N HIS A 387 -8.47 -9.45 2.43
CA HIS A 387 -7.09 -9.09 2.69
C HIS A 387 -6.63 -7.90 1.85
N CYS A 388 -7.38 -6.81 1.92
CA CYS A 388 -7.04 -5.56 1.25
C CYS A 388 -5.66 -5.04 1.73
N PRO A 389 -4.63 -4.98 0.85
CA PRO A 389 -3.27 -4.64 1.29
C PRO A 389 -3.15 -3.27 1.94
N VAL A 390 -4.02 -2.32 1.59
CA VAL A 390 -4.11 -1.00 2.22
C VAL A 390 -5.47 -0.89 2.93
N PRO A 391 -5.58 -1.26 4.22
CA PRO A 391 -6.86 -1.39 4.90
C PRO A 391 -7.51 -0.04 5.24
N ILE A 392 -6.71 1.04 5.34
CA ILE A 392 -7.18 2.40 5.59
C ILE A 392 -6.63 3.34 4.51
N ILE A 393 -7.52 4.09 3.85
CA ILE A 393 -7.15 5.13 2.88
C ILE A 393 -7.46 6.50 3.47
N ALA A 394 -6.43 7.32 3.69
CA ALA A 394 -6.59 8.67 4.24
C ALA A 394 -6.79 9.73 3.14
N ARG A 395 -7.72 10.66 3.35
CA ARG A 395 -7.92 11.88 2.54
C ARG A 395 -8.07 13.11 3.43
N ILE A 396 -7.98 14.29 2.83
CA ILE A 396 -8.21 15.58 3.49
C ILE A 396 -9.12 16.45 2.63
N SER A 397 -10.10 17.13 3.24
CA SER A 397 -10.97 18.07 2.53
C SER A 397 -10.20 19.32 2.09
N SER A 398 -10.38 19.76 0.84
CA SER A 398 -9.82 21.02 0.33
C SER A 398 -10.69 22.23 0.61
N GLU A 399 -11.98 22.01 0.86
CA GLU A 399 -13.00 23.05 1.04
C GLU A 399 -14.03 22.63 2.09
N ASP A 400 -14.78 23.62 2.58
CA ASP A 400 -15.93 23.39 3.45
C ASP A 400 -17.03 22.71 2.65
N CYS A 401 -17.63 21.65 3.18
CA CYS A 401 -18.72 20.93 2.54
C CYS A 401 -19.77 20.46 3.55
N THR A 402 -20.97 20.15 3.06
CA THR A 402 -22.03 19.52 3.87
C THR A 402 -22.37 18.18 3.25
N ILE A 403 -22.21 17.11 4.04
CA ILE A 403 -22.37 15.73 3.56
C ILE A 403 -23.36 15.04 4.48
N ASP A 404 -24.45 14.53 3.92
CA ASP A 404 -25.52 13.85 4.65
C ASP A 404 -26.04 14.68 5.85
N GLY A 405 -26.12 16.01 5.68
CA GLY A 405 -26.56 16.96 6.72
C GLY A 405 -25.49 17.33 7.74
N HIS A 406 -24.25 16.85 7.59
CA HIS A 406 -23.14 17.18 8.48
C HIS A 406 -22.20 18.19 7.84
N PHE A 407 -21.94 19.30 8.54
CA PHE A 407 -20.91 20.26 8.14
C PHE A 407 -19.51 19.68 8.37
N VAL A 408 -18.70 19.68 7.32
CA VAL A 408 -17.32 19.20 7.27
C VAL A 408 -16.42 20.36 6.81
N PRO A 409 -15.63 20.97 7.71
CA PRO A 409 -14.76 22.08 7.35
C PRO A 409 -13.57 21.63 6.50
N ALA A 410 -12.99 22.56 5.74
CA ALA A 410 -11.75 22.39 5.01
C ALA A 410 -10.61 21.94 5.95
N GLY A 411 -9.75 21.06 5.47
CA GLY A 411 -8.68 20.46 6.27
C GLY A 411 -9.12 19.29 7.16
N THR A 412 -10.41 18.90 7.14
CA THR A 412 -10.88 17.70 7.84
C THR A 412 -10.25 16.46 7.20
N ARG A 413 -9.62 15.62 8.03
CA ARG A 413 -9.06 14.35 7.58
C ARG A 413 -10.11 13.27 7.63
N ILE A 414 -10.15 12.40 6.63
CA ILE A 414 -11.02 11.23 6.61
C ILE A 414 -10.19 9.95 6.48
N LEU A 415 -10.66 8.89 7.11
CA LEU A 415 -10.10 7.54 7.07
C LEU A 415 -11.15 6.60 6.46
N VAL A 416 -10.96 6.22 5.21
CA VAL A 416 -11.80 5.21 4.55
C VAL A 416 -11.31 3.85 5.02
N ASN A 417 -12.09 3.17 5.86
CA ASN A 417 -11.76 1.86 6.39
C ASN A 417 -12.22 0.77 5.41
N SER A 418 -11.45 0.57 4.33
CA SER A 418 -11.75 -0.44 3.30
C SER A 418 -11.89 -1.83 3.90
N TRP A 419 -11.14 -2.15 4.96
CA TRP A 419 -11.25 -3.43 5.66
C TRP A 419 -12.64 -3.67 6.26
N ALA A 420 -13.23 -2.63 6.88
CA ALA A 420 -14.58 -2.69 7.43
C ALA A 420 -15.65 -2.78 6.34
N VAL A 421 -15.50 -1.95 5.29
CA VAL A 421 -16.42 -1.91 4.15
C VAL A 421 -16.54 -3.26 3.45
N CYS A 422 -15.41 -3.95 3.25
CA CYS A 422 -15.38 -5.28 2.65
C CYS A 422 -15.95 -6.38 3.55
N ARG A 423 -16.26 -6.07 4.83
CA ARG A 423 -16.83 -6.99 5.84
C ARG A 423 -18.22 -6.55 6.32
N ASP A 424 -18.84 -5.61 5.62
CA ASP A 424 -20.16 -5.12 5.95
C ASP A 424 -21.24 -6.20 5.67
N PRO A 425 -21.97 -6.69 6.69
CA PRO A 425 -23.02 -7.70 6.50
C PRO A 425 -24.20 -7.20 5.67
N GLU A 426 -24.39 -5.88 5.52
CA GLU A 426 -25.42 -5.34 4.61
C GLU A 426 -25.03 -5.54 3.13
N SER A 427 -23.73 -5.68 2.85
CA SER A 427 -23.19 -5.86 1.49
C SER A 427 -22.80 -7.29 1.17
N TRP A 428 -22.37 -8.06 2.17
CA TRP A 428 -21.76 -9.36 1.97
C TRP A 428 -22.41 -10.42 2.86
N LYS A 429 -22.98 -11.47 2.24
CA LYS A 429 -23.43 -12.66 2.96
C LYS A 429 -22.21 -13.41 3.52
N ASN A 430 -22.28 -13.77 4.80
CA ASN A 430 -21.18 -14.36 5.57
C ASN A 430 -19.85 -13.59 5.36
N PRO A 431 -19.78 -12.32 5.81
CA PRO A 431 -18.73 -11.39 5.41
C PRO A 431 -17.32 -11.78 5.87
N LEU A 432 -17.20 -12.74 6.79
CA LEU A 432 -15.91 -13.19 7.32
C LEU A 432 -15.43 -14.49 6.67
N GLU A 433 -16.28 -15.19 5.90
CA GLU A 433 -15.92 -16.43 5.22
C GLU A 433 -15.21 -16.12 3.90
N PHE A 434 -14.15 -16.88 3.59
CA PHE A 434 -13.50 -16.86 2.29
C PHE A 434 -14.28 -17.74 1.32
N ASP A 435 -15.06 -17.10 0.45
CA ASP A 435 -15.98 -17.78 -0.46
C ASP A 435 -15.87 -17.18 -1.88
N PRO A 436 -14.98 -17.70 -2.74
CA PRO A 436 -14.87 -17.27 -4.14
C PRO A 436 -16.13 -17.51 -4.97
N GLU A 437 -17.00 -18.45 -4.57
CA GLU A 437 -18.23 -18.78 -5.28
C GLU A 437 -19.14 -17.56 -5.42
N ARG A 438 -19.08 -16.60 -4.47
CA ARG A 438 -19.82 -15.33 -4.56
C ARG A 438 -19.49 -14.49 -5.79
N PHE A 439 -18.33 -14.70 -6.41
CA PHE A 439 -17.90 -14.01 -7.64
C PHE A 439 -17.87 -14.91 -8.87
N SER A 440 -18.41 -16.13 -8.76
CA SER A 440 -18.51 -17.07 -9.87
C SER A 440 -19.89 -17.72 -10.04
N GLY A 441 -20.87 -17.43 -9.17
CA GLY A 441 -22.26 -17.89 -9.28
C GLY A 441 -23.15 -16.95 -10.12
N ASP A 442 -24.41 -17.31 -10.35
CA ASP A 442 -25.33 -16.56 -11.24
C ASP A 442 -25.95 -15.30 -10.60
N ASP A 443 -25.51 -14.90 -9.41
CA ASP A 443 -26.00 -13.73 -8.71
C ASP A 443 -25.38 -12.43 -9.25
N ASN A 444 -26.05 -11.29 -9.06
CA ASN A 444 -25.56 -9.94 -9.40
C ASN A 444 -24.21 -9.58 -8.75
N MET A 445 -23.69 -10.40 -7.83
CA MET A 445 -22.37 -10.25 -7.21
C MET A 445 -21.22 -10.39 -8.22
N ASN A 446 -21.42 -11.08 -9.36
CA ASN A 446 -20.42 -11.16 -10.42
C ASN A 446 -20.09 -9.80 -11.05
N GLU A 447 -21.04 -8.87 -11.06
CA GLU A 447 -20.88 -7.53 -11.61
C GLU A 447 -19.97 -6.65 -10.74
N ILE A 448 -19.84 -6.99 -9.46
CA ILE A 448 -18.99 -6.26 -8.52
C ILE A 448 -17.52 -6.39 -8.96
N ASP A 449 -16.92 -5.23 -9.19
CA ASP A 449 -15.50 -5.10 -9.51
C ASP A 449 -14.81 -4.14 -8.54
N TYR A 450 -13.47 -4.23 -8.51
CA TYR A 450 -12.62 -3.34 -7.73
C TYR A 450 -12.13 -2.13 -8.54
N LYS A 451 -12.80 -1.77 -9.65
CA LYS A 451 -12.48 -0.59 -10.47
C LYS A 451 -13.11 0.68 -9.88
N GLY A 452 -13.38 0.66 -8.57
CA GLY A 452 -13.85 1.75 -7.70
C GLY A 452 -15.17 2.41 -8.07
N GLN A 453 -16.02 1.75 -8.85
CA GLN A 453 -17.44 2.12 -8.98
C GLN A 453 -18.32 1.38 -7.96
N HIS A 454 -17.88 0.21 -7.49
CA HIS A 454 -18.54 -0.59 -6.48
C HIS A 454 -17.95 -0.28 -5.10
N PHE A 455 -18.67 0.51 -4.31
CA PHE A 455 -18.18 1.01 -3.01
C PHE A 455 -18.11 -0.07 -1.93
N GLN A 456 -18.64 -1.26 -2.18
CA GLN A 456 -18.52 -2.44 -1.33
C GLN A 456 -17.14 -3.11 -1.46
N LEU A 457 -16.40 -2.87 -2.55
CA LEU A 457 -15.11 -3.51 -2.85
C LEU A 457 -14.09 -2.46 -3.36
N LEU A 458 -13.29 -1.90 -2.45
CA LEU A 458 -12.37 -0.79 -2.75
C LEU A 458 -10.87 -1.08 -2.49
N PRO A 459 -10.31 -2.24 -2.89
CA PRO A 459 -8.90 -2.56 -2.62
C PRO A 459 -7.92 -1.65 -3.37
N PHE A 460 -8.37 -1.00 -4.45
CA PHE A 460 -7.62 -0.01 -5.21
C PHE A 460 -8.10 1.43 -4.98
N GLY A 461 -8.99 1.65 -4.01
CA GLY A 461 -9.66 2.93 -3.80
C GLY A 461 -10.66 3.31 -4.90
N SER A 462 -11.07 4.58 -4.93
CA SER A 462 -12.04 5.12 -5.87
C SER A 462 -11.69 6.54 -6.31
N GLY A 463 -12.34 6.99 -7.39
CA GLY A 463 -12.24 8.33 -7.95
C GLY A 463 -10.87 8.67 -8.53
N ARG A 464 -10.56 9.96 -8.61
CA ARG A 464 -9.33 10.56 -9.15
C ARG A 464 -8.05 9.94 -8.57
N ARG A 465 -8.09 9.50 -7.32
CA ARG A 465 -6.95 8.95 -6.57
C ARG A 465 -6.97 7.42 -6.45
N MET A 466 -7.81 6.75 -7.23
CA MET A 466 -7.75 5.31 -7.42
C MET A 466 -6.34 4.87 -7.83
N CYS A 467 -5.92 3.66 -7.49
CA CYS A 467 -4.62 3.13 -7.87
C CYS A 467 -4.42 3.21 -9.40
N PRO A 468 -3.36 3.89 -9.89
CA PRO A 468 -3.05 3.89 -11.32
C PRO A 468 -2.42 2.57 -11.79
N GLY A 469 -1.86 1.77 -10.88
CA GLY A 469 -1.21 0.50 -11.17
C GLY A 469 -2.15 -0.71 -11.20
N VAL A 470 -3.47 -0.53 -11.15
CA VAL A 470 -4.45 -1.63 -11.04
C VAL A 470 -4.31 -2.68 -12.15
N SER A 471 -4.05 -2.26 -13.39
CA SER A 471 -3.87 -3.16 -14.52
C SER A 471 -2.59 -4.00 -14.38
N LEU A 472 -1.48 -3.37 -14.01
CA LEU A 472 -0.21 -4.08 -13.78
C LEU A 472 -0.31 -5.03 -12.59
N ALA A 473 -0.90 -4.58 -11.48
CA ALA A 473 -1.07 -5.38 -10.27
C ALA A 473 -1.87 -6.66 -10.57
N GLN A 474 -2.95 -6.57 -11.35
CA GLN A 474 -3.73 -7.76 -11.72
C GLN A 474 -2.92 -8.79 -12.50
N LEU A 475 -2.10 -8.35 -13.46
CA LEU A 475 -1.26 -9.26 -14.25
C LEU A 475 -0.24 -9.97 -13.38
N VAL A 476 0.45 -9.23 -12.51
CA VAL A 476 1.47 -9.80 -11.62
C VAL A 476 0.85 -10.70 -10.56
N ILE A 477 -0.23 -10.26 -9.89
CA ILE A 477 -0.91 -11.02 -8.85
C ILE A 477 -1.49 -12.30 -9.42
N LYS A 478 -2.32 -12.22 -10.47
CA LYS A 478 -2.98 -13.39 -11.05
C LYS A 478 -1.98 -14.34 -11.70
N GLY A 479 -1.06 -13.82 -12.51
CA GLY A 479 -0.04 -14.63 -13.19
C GLY A 479 0.92 -15.30 -12.22
N GLY A 480 1.43 -14.54 -11.24
CA GLY A 480 2.34 -15.07 -10.22
C GLY A 480 1.66 -16.11 -9.32
N PHE A 481 0.48 -15.81 -8.78
CA PHE A 481 -0.29 -16.74 -7.97
C PHE A 481 -0.67 -18.01 -8.74
N ALA A 482 -1.21 -17.87 -9.95
CA ALA A 482 -1.60 -19.01 -10.77
C ALA A 482 -0.40 -19.88 -11.14
N ALA A 483 0.77 -19.30 -11.46
CA ALA A 483 1.98 -20.06 -11.75
C ALA A 483 2.47 -20.86 -10.52
N LEU A 484 2.40 -20.28 -9.32
CA LEU A 484 2.76 -20.97 -8.07
C LEU A 484 1.82 -22.13 -7.78
N VAL A 485 0.52 -21.92 -7.95
CA VAL A 485 -0.53 -22.94 -7.76
C VAL A 485 -0.47 -24.01 -8.87
N GLN A 486 -0.13 -23.65 -10.10
CA GLN A 486 -0.01 -24.60 -11.22
C GLN A 486 1.19 -25.54 -11.02
N CYS A 487 2.33 -25.00 -10.58
CA CYS A 487 3.59 -25.73 -10.59
C CYS A 487 3.87 -26.53 -9.30
N PHE A 488 3.31 -26.12 -8.16
CA PHE A 488 3.64 -26.70 -6.86
C PHE A 488 2.40 -27.07 -6.06
N ASP A 489 2.49 -28.20 -5.37
CA ASP A 489 1.67 -28.52 -4.23
C ASP A 489 2.32 -27.94 -2.97
N TRP A 490 1.48 -27.44 -2.07
CA TRP A 490 1.88 -26.73 -0.85
C TRP A 490 1.43 -27.50 0.39
N PRO A 491 2.06 -28.64 0.71
CA PRO A 491 1.79 -29.34 1.95
C PRO A 491 2.13 -28.43 3.14
N SER A 492 1.18 -28.29 4.06
CA SER A 492 1.43 -27.67 5.35
C SER A 492 1.73 -28.78 6.37
N ASP A 493 2.79 -28.59 7.17
CA ASP A 493 3.11 -29.47 8.30
C ASP A 493 2.09 -29.27 9.46
N GLU A 494 1.39 -28.14 9.45
CA GLU A 494 0.33 -27.78 10.41
C GLU A 494 -1.06 -28.01 9.78
N ASN A 495 -2.05 -28.40 10.60
CA ASN A 495 -3.43 -28.66 10.16
C ASN A 495 -4.10 -27.45 9.48
N SER A 496 -3.61 -26.24 9.71
CA SER A 496 -4.10 -24.98 9.13
C SER A 496 -3.04 -23.89 9.19
N VAL A 497 -3.00 -23.03 8.18
CA VAL A 497 -2.12 -21.86 8.08
C VAL A 497 -2.64 -20.71 8.96
N ASP A 498 -1.79 -20.09 9.79
CA ASP A 498 -2.15 -18.96 10.67
C ASP A 498 -2.60 -17.71 9.89
N MET A 499 -3.85 -17.28 10.08
CA MET A 499 -4.46 -16.13 9.39
C MET A 499 -4.42 -14.81 10.18
N THR A 500 -3.62 -14.73 11.24
CA THR A 500 -3.50 -13.50 12.04
C THR A 500 -2.86 -12.35 11.25
N GLU A 501 -3.45 -11.15 11.38
CA GLU A 501 -2.97 -9.94 10.71
C GLU A 501 -1.82 -9.27 11.49
N GLY A 502 -0.79 -8.86 10.76
CA GLY A 502 0.35 -8.11 11.26
C GLY A 502 0.07 -6.61 11.38
N PRO A 503 0.77 -5.90 12.29
CA PRO A 503 0.67 -4.44 12.37
C PRO A 503 1.43 -3.76 11.22
N GLY A 504 0.89 -2.66 10.71
CA GLY A 504 1.58 -1.86 9.69
C GLY A 504 0.64 -0.94 8.90
N ILE A 505 1.22 -0.17 7.98
CA ILE A 505 0.47 0.58 6.96
C ILE A 505 -0.18 -0.36 5.94
N THR A 506 0.45 -1.51 5.72
CA THR A 506 -0.04 -2.59 4.87
C THR A 506 -0.55 -3.75 5.70
N LEU A 507 -1.52 -4.49 5.17
CA LEU A 507 -2.14 -5.64 5.84
C LEU A 507 -1.28 -6.89 5.65
N THR A 508 -0.13 -6.97 6.29
CA THR A 508 0.73 -8.16 6.29
C THR A 508 0.15 -9.26 7.18
N ARG A 509 0.66 -10.48 7.05
CA ARG A 509 0.44 -11.55 8.04
C ARG A 509 1.33 -11.31 9.26
N ALA A 510 0.84 -11.70 10.45
CA ALA A 510 1.65 -11.61 11.66
C ALA A 510 2.75 -12.68 11.69
N ALA A 511 2.40 -13.92 11.31
CA ALA A 511 3.35 -15.00 11.11
C ALA A 511 3.79 -15.06 9.64
N THR A 512 5.09 -15.19 9.42
CA THR A 512 5.68 -15.41 8.09
C THR A 512 5.20 -16.74 7.50
N LEU A 513 4.74 -16.74 6.25
CA LEU A 513 4.36 -17.96 5.56
C LEU A 513 5.60 -18.74 5.11
N VAL A 514 5.84 -19.89 5.73
CA VAL A 514 6.97 -20.78 5.40
C VAL A 514 6.45 -22.11 4.86
N LEU A 515 6.77 -22.42 3.60
CA LEU A 515 6.21 -23.59 2.88
C LEU A 515 7.29 -24.49 2.31
N THR A 516 6.97 -25.78 2.16
CA THR A 516 7.82 -26.76 1.45
C THR A 516 7.25 -26.99 0.06
N PRO A 517 7.86 -26.46 -1.02
CA PRO A 517 7.36 -26.65 -2.38
C PRO A 517 7.47 -28.14 -2.78
N LYS A 518 6.38 -28.74 -3.27
CA LYS A 518 6.40 -30.06 -3.92
C LYS A 518 6.06 -29.92 -5.40
N PRO A 519 6.90 -30.35 -6.36
CA PRO A 519 6.69 -30.05 -7.76
C PRO A 519 5.54 -30.91 -8.31
N ARG A 520 4.48 -30.28 -8.82
CA ARG A 520 3.37 -30.96 -9.50
C ARG A 520 3.67 -31.23 -10.97
N LEU A 521 4.35 -30.28 -11.62
CA LEU A 521 4.73 -30.33 -13.04
C LEU A 521 6.24 -30.58 -13.21
N ASN A 522 6.74 -31.70 -12.66
CA ASN A 522 8.17 -31.99 -12.59
C ASN A 522 8.86 -31.97 -13.96
N LYS A 523 8.24 -32.54 -14.99
CA LYS A 523 8.78 -32.54 -16.36
C LYS A 523 8.97 -31.11 -16.89
N LEU A 524 7.95 -30.26 -16.76
CA LEU A 524 8.02 -28.86 -17.17
C LEU A 524 9.10 -28.10 -16.41
N LEU A 525 9.09 -28.18 -15.08
CA LEU A 525 10.04 -27.47 -14.21
C LEU A 525 11.49 -27.91 -14.44
N SER A 526 11.74 -29.18 -14.75
CA SER A 526 13.08 -29.70 -15.05
C SER A 526 13.68 -29.16 -16.36
N THR A 527 12.84 -28.71 -17.29
CA THR A 527 13.25 -28.17 -18.60
C THR A 527 13.35 -26.65 -18.64
N MET A 528 12.93 -25.98 -17.57
CA MET A 528 12.98 -24.53 -17.45
C MET A 528 14.38 -24.07 -17.09
#